data_AF-A0A1U7YNH7-F1
#
_entry.id   AF-A0A1U7YNH7-F1
#
_cell.length_a   1.000
_cell.length_b   1.000
_cell.length_c   1.000
_cell.angle_alpha   90.00
_cell.angle_beta   90.00
_cell.angle_gamma   90.00
#
_symmetry.space_group_name_H-M   'P 1'
#
loop_
_entity.id
_entity.type
_entity.pdbx_description
1 polymer ?
#
loop_
_entity_poly.entity_id
_entity_poly.type
_entity_poly.pdbx_seq_one_letter_code
_entity_poly.pdbx_strand_id
1 'polypeptide(L)'
;MKIKFRPALRKYFAWNAQSEKPAHVELDLREEYAHAFRTESYADFWTRVLALGEKITSPTKIVGSTSAARLPSYRLFVEHLLDPDQPTVTRILALIQTHPQTYSLLSEYFSQTAEASLLCSVLLKKVESTRSKYKSLKFTLDSLQKTPYSHVDPMPKILTRLAKFCNSLNPFVSSASSSIQFHAVQANCSQLLKQLELRRDKTRAKLRLMNKLKRGSAVFLVALTVSLTIIVATHALALLVAAPIVMAASFQFASSKKLASWSAQLDIAAKGTYILIRDLDTISRLVGRLTDELEDLQAIVRFWLERGGDPVQLQLQASGEVARQLKKNYASFAEQLDELEEHLYLCFMTINRARNLVITEIMNSGHPNSAPYLLPKE
;
A
#
# COMPACT_ATOMS: atom_id res chain seq x y z
N MET A 1 -42.71 46.28 9.30
CA MET A 1 -42.90 45.03 8.52
C MET A 1 -42.35 43.87 9.35
N LYS A 2 -43.25 43.05 9.89
CA LYS A 2 -42.95 41.92 10.80
C LYS A 2 -42.59 40.69 9.96
N ILE A 3 -41.45 40.06 10.21
CA ILE A 3 -41.19 38.69 9.73
C ILE A 3 -41.32 37.75 10.93
N LYS A 4 -42.37 36.93 10.90
CA LYS A 4 -42.66 35.87 11.86
C LYS A 4 -41.72 34.69 11.62
N PHE A 5 -40.87 34.36 12.58
CA PHE A 5 -40.27 33.03 12.67
C PHE A 5 -41.25 32.10 13.41
N ARG A 6 -41.60 30.97 12.77
CA ARG A 6 -42.48 29.94 13.34
C ARG A 6 -41.78 29.21 14.51
N PRO A 7 -42.44 28.95 15.64
CA PRO A 7 -41.87 28.22 16.76
C PRO A 7 -42.13 26.71 16.60
N ALA A 8 -41.18 25.95 16.05
CA ALA A 8 -41.30 24.49 16.00
C ALA A 8 -39.97 23.72 16.11
N LEU A 9 -38.87 24.35 16.56
CA LEU A 9 -37.59 23.66 16.75
C LEU A 9 -36.99 23.81 18.15
N ARG A 10 -37.74 24.36 19.11
CA ARG A 10 -37.30 24.51 20.50
C ARG A 10 -37.70 23.30 21.38
N LYS A 11 -37.62 22.08 20.83
CA LYS A 11 -37.93 20.83 21.56
C LYS A 11 -36.84 19.76 21.52
N TYR A 12 -35.64 20.08 21.03
CA TYR A 12 -34.51 19.12 20.99
C TYR A 12 -33.29 19.51 21.83
N PHE A 13 -33.37 20.61 22.60
CA PHE A 13 -32.30 21.02 23.50
C PHE A 13 -32.86 21.39 24.88
N ALA A 14 -33.27 20.38 25.65
CA ALA A 14 -33.27 20.46 27.12
C ALA A 14 -33.59 19.08 27.73
N TRP A 15 -32.60 18.57 28.46
CA TRP A 15 -32.71 17.62 29.58
C TRP A 15 -33.08 16.16 29.31
N ASN A 16 -32.07 15.29 29.42
CA ASN A 16 -32.01 14.33 30.51
C ASN A 16 -30.55 14.17 30.94
N ALA A 17 -30.16 14.96 31.96
CA ALA A 17 -29.09 14.61 32.86
C ALA A 17 -29.63 13.56 33.82
N GLN A 18 -29.41 12.30 33.49
CA GLN A 18 -29.47 11.21 34.46
C GLN A 18 -28.25 10.33 34.23
N SER A 19 -27.50 10.18 35.31
CA SER A 19 -26.18 9.58 35.40
C SER A 19 -26.18 8.11 35.01
N GLU A 20 -25.74 7.81 33.79
CA GLU A 20 -25.02 6.58 33.47
C GLU A 20 -23.70 6.98 32.83
N LYS A 21 -22.59 6.65 33.49
CA LYS A 21 -21.26 6.79 32.90
C LYS A 21 -21.25 5.98 31.61
N PRO A 22 -21.04 6.58 30.43
CA PRO A 22 -20.75 5.77 29.26
C PRO A 22 -19.46 5.03 29.58
N ALA A 23 -19.50 3.70 29.53
CA ALA A 23 -18.29 2.91 29.48
C ALA A 23 -17.49 3.49 28.32
N HIS A 24 -16.38 4.15 28.62
CA HIS A 24 -15.36 4.43 27.63
C HIS A 24 -14.98 3.05 27.08
N VAL A 25 -15.51 2.71 25.90
CA VAL A 25 -14.87 1.73 25.04
C VAL A 25 -13.56 2.42 24.66
N GLU A 26 -12.58 2.25 25.52
CA GLU A 26 -11.19 2.47 25.16
C GLU A 26 -10.93 1.46 24.06
N LEU A 27 -11.16 1.90 22.83
CA LEU A 27 -10.76 1.19 21.64
C LEU A 27 -9.26 1.04 21.81
N ASP A 28 -8.80 -0.16 22.19
CA ASP A 28 -7.38 -0.40 22.32
C ASP A 28 -6.79 -0.35 20.92
N LEU A 29 -6.39 0.85 20.52
CA LEU A 29 -5.78 1.14 19.24
C LEU A 29 -4.55 0.26 19.03
N ARG A 30 -3.91 -0.22 20.10
CA ARG A 30 -2.77 -1.13 20.01
C ARG A 30 -3.24 -2.55 19.67
N GLU A 31 -4.35 -3.01 20.23
CA GLU A 31 -4.97 -4.29 19.88
C GLU A 31 -5.53 -4.26 18.46
N GLU A 32 -6.25 -3.20 18.08
CA GLU A 32 -6.78 -3.01 16.73
C GLU A 32 -5.66 -2.86 15.68
N TYR A 33 -4.61 -2.09 16.01
CA TYR A 33 -3.39 -2.01 15.21
C TYR A 33 -2.77 -3.39 15.09
N ALA A 34 -2.52 -4.12 16.19
CA ALA A 34 -1.96 -5.46 16.15
C ALA A 34 -2.80 -6.45 15.33
N HIS A 35 -4.13 -6.34 15.37
CA HIS A 35 -5.03 -7.14 14.53
C HIS A 35 -4.89 -6.82 13.04
N ALA A 36 -4.60 -5.57 12.67
CA ALA A 36 -4.31 -5.21 11.28
C ALA A 36 -3.06 -5.95 10.73
N PHE A 37 -2.09 -6.27 11.61
CA PHE A 37 -0.90 -7.09 11.27
C PHE A 37 -1.09 -8.59 11.48
N ARG A 38 -2.20 -9.07 12.05
CA ARG A 38 -2.46 -10.51 12.25
C ARG A 38 -3.53 -11.04 11.29
N THR A 39 -3.52 -10.54 10.06
CA THR A 39 -4.40 -11.05 9.02
C THR A 39 -3.86 -12.36 8.45
N GLU A 40 -4.73 -13.23 7.93
CA GLU A 40 -4.30 -14.45 7.21
C GLU A 40 -3.32 -14.10 6.07
N SER A 41 -3.54 -12.96 5.39
CA SER A 41 -2.63 -12.44 4.37
C SER A 41 -1.23 -12.10 4.90
N TYR A 42 -1.12 -11.64 6.15
CA TYR A 42 0.16 -11.37 6.80
C TYR A 42 0.88 -12.69 7.14
N ALA A 43 0.16 -13.64 7.75
CA ALA A 43 0.72 -14.95 8.11
C ALA A 43 1.19 -15.74 6.88
N ASP A 44 0.37 -15.78 5.81
CA ASP A 44 0.72 -16.43 4.54
C ASP A 44 1.92 -15.74 3.88
N PHE A 45 1.98 -14.41 3.92
CA PHE A 45 3.11 -13.65 3.39
C PHE A 45 4.42 -14.02 4.11
N TRP A 46 4.44 -13.97 5.44
CA TRP A 46 5.65 -14.32 6.20
C TRP A 46 6.02 -15.80 6.08
N THR A 47 5.05 -16.70 5.95
CA THR A 47 5.32 -18.11 5.66
C THR A 47 6.06 -18.27 4.34
N ARG A 48 5.64 -17.56 3.28
CA ARG A 48 6.35 -17.55 1.99
C ARG A 48 7.74 -16.95 2.11
N VAL A 49 7.89 -15.82 2.81
CA VAL A 49 9.20 -15.16 3.01
C VAL A 49 10.16 -16.10 3.75
N LEU A 50 9.70 -16.81 4.79
CA LEU A 50 10.50 -17.78 5.55
C LEU A 50 10.94 -18.97 4.68
N ALA A 51 10.00 -19.59 3.95
CA ALA A 51 10.31 -20.71 3.05
C ALA A 51 11.31 -20.34 1.94
N LEU A 52 11.18 -19.13 1.39
CA LEU A 52 12.11 -18.59 0.41
C LEU A 52 13.47 -18.27 1.03
N GLY A 53 13.50 -17.74 2.25
CA GLY A 53 14.72 -17.45 3.00
C GLY A 53 15.55 -18.70 3.31
N GLU A 54 14.90 -19.82 3.66
CA GLU A 54 15.55 -21.13 3.85
C GLU A 54 16.14 -21.70 2.57
N LYS A 55 15.49 -21.46 1.42
CA LYS A 55 15.95 -21.93 0.11
C LYS A 55 17.14 -21.13 -0.43
N ILE A 56 17.30 -19.87 -0.02
CA ILE A 56 18.30 -18.93 -0.55
C ILE A 56 19.51 -18.74 0.38
N THR A 57 19.42 -19.09 1.66
CA THR A 57 20.50 -18.81 2.65
C THR A 57 20.87 -20.05 3.48
N SER A 58 22.17 -20.32 3.60
CA SER A 58 22.73 -21.22 4.63
C SER A 58 22.53 -20.64 6.05
N PRO A 59 22.51 -21.46 7.12
CA PRO A 59 21.85 -21.11 8.38
C PRO A 59 22.64 -20.06 9.16
N THR A 60 22.28 -18.80 8.99
CA THR A 60 22.79 -17.71 9.83
C THR A 60 21.76 -17.44 10.92
N LYS A 61 22.15 -17.68 12.18
CA LYS A 61 21.30 -17.54 13.37
C LYS A 61 20.58 -16.17 13.40
N ILE A 62 19.26 -16.23 13.32
CA ILE A 62 18.34 -15.12 13.51
C ILE A 62 18.39 -14.71 14.98
N VAL A 63 18.92 -13.52 15.29
CA VAL A 63 18.94 -12.96 16.65
C VAL A 63 18.36 -11.56 16.60
N GLY A 64 17.14 -11.40 17.11
CA GLY A 64 16.49 -10.10 17.31
C GLY A 64 15.04 -10.27 17.76
N SER A 65 14.71 -9.72 18.94
CA SER A 65 13.40 -9.85 19.59
C SER A 65 12.56 -8.59 19.40
N THR A 66 11.97 -8.42 18.21
CA THR A 66 10.77 -7.60 17.90
C THR A 66 10.16 -8.15 16.58
N SER A 67 8.86 -7.97 16.36
CA SER A 67 7.97 -8.88 15.58
C SER A 67 8.28 -9.17 14.09
N ALA A 68 9.35 -8.62 13.51
CA ALA A 68 9.92 -9.08 12.25
C ALA A 68 11.25 -9.80 12.53
N ALA A 69 11.20 -11.12 12.70
CA ALA A 69 12.39 -11.96 12.69
C ALA A 69 13.11 -11.75 11.34
N ARG A 70 14.22 -11.01 11.38
CA ARG A 70 14.85 -10.33 10.24
C ARG A 70 15.33 -11.33 9.18
N LEU A 71 14.54 -11.49 8.12
CA LEU A 71 14.92 -12.24 6.91
C LEU A 71 15.64 -11.30 5.93
N PRO A 72 16.84 -11.66 5.47
CA PRO A 72 17.48 -10.91 4.40
C PRO A 72 16.86 -11.34 3.07
N SER A 73 16.05 -10.48 2.45
CA SER A 73 16.31 -10.06 1.06
C SER A 73 15.16 -9.28 0.45
N TYR A 74 15.38 -7.98 0.30
CA TYR A 74 14.64 -7.09 -0.61
C TYR A 74 14.40 -7.68 -2.03
N ARG A 75 15.29 -8.56 -2.53
CA ARG A 75 15.13 -9.24 -3.83
C ARG A 75 14.02 -10.29 -3.84
N LEU A 76 13.81 -10.99 -2.72
CA LEU A 76 12.70 -11.93 -2.59
C LEU A 76 11.34 -11.23 -2.77
N PHE A 77 11.22 -9.99 -2.30
CA PHE A 77 9.97 -9.24 -2.40
C PHE A 77 9.57 -8.96 -3.86
N VAL A 78 10.44 -8.35 -4.67
CA VAL A 78 10.10 -8.06 -6.08
C VAL A 78 9.90 -9.33 -6.91
N GLU A 79 10.84 -10.26 -6.81
CA GLU A 79 10.95 -11.37 -7.77
C GLU A 79 10.04 -12.55 -7.42
N HIS A 80 9.73 -12.76 -6.13
CA HIS A 80 9.09 -14.00 -5.67
C HIS A 80 7.82 -13.79 -4.84
N LEU A 81 7.53 -12.57 -4.41
CA LEU A 81 6.39 -12.32 -3.53
C LEU A 81 5.33 -11.41 -4.13
N LEU A 82 5.56 -10.78 -5.30
CA LEU A 82 4.52 -9.99 -5.95
C LEU A 82 3.43 -10.94 -6.44
N ASP A 83 2.24 -10.81 -5.87
CA ASP A 83 1.16 -11.78 -6.05
C ASP A 83 -0.17 -11.09 -6.40
N PRO A 84 -0.82 -11.47 -7.52
CA PRO A 84 -0.26 -12.23 -8.64
C PRO A 84 0.99 -11.58 -9.22
N ASP A 85 1.91 -12.37 -9.78
CA ASP A 85 3.07 -11.85 -10.50
C ASP A 85 2.67 -11.20 -11.85
N GLN A 86 3.59 -10.46 -12.47
CA GLN A 86 3.31 -9.78 -13.75
C GLN A 86 2.95 -10.76 -14.89
N PRO A 87 3.67 -11.88 -15.11
CA PRO A 87 3.30 -12.85 -16.13
C PRO A 87 1.89 -13.42 -15.96
N THR A 88 1.49 -13.74 -14.73
CA THR A 88 0.16 -14.24 -14.38
C THR A 88 -0.90 -13.21 -14.68
N VAL A 89 -0.67 -11.94 -14.29
CA VAL A 89 -1.56 -10.83 -14.65
C VAL A 89 -1.70 -10.72 -16.17
N THR A 90 -0.59 -10.72 -16.93
CA THR A 90 -0.64 -10.59 -18.39
C THR A 90 -1.49 -11.70 -19.01
N ARG A 91 -1.32 -12.95 -18.56
CA ARG A 91 -2.12 -14.09 -19.01
C ARG A 91 -3.60 -13.92 -18.68
N ILE A 92 -3.95 -13.51 -17.47
CA ILE A 92 -5.35 -13.30 -17.06
C ILE A 92 -5.98 -12.14 -17.84
N LEU A 93 -5.27 -11.03 -18.02
CA LEU A 93 -5.75 -9.89 -18.78
C LEU A 93 -5.97 -10.23 -20.26
N ALA A 94 -5.13 -11.10 -20.86
CA ALA A 94 -5.31 -11.57 -22.23
C ALA A 94 -6.64 -12.31 -22.42
N LEU A 95 -7.12 -13.03 -21.40
CA LEU A 95 -8.43 -13.73 -21.44
C LEU A 95 -9.62 -12.76 -21.50
N ILE A 96 -9.44 -11.50 -21.05
CA ILE A 96 -10.51 -10.49 -21.00
C ILE A 96 -10.34 -9.34 -22.01
N GLN A 97 -9.44 -9.49 -22.99
CA GLN A 97 -9.03 -8.45 -23.95
C GLN A 97 -10.17 -7.89 -24.83
N THR A 98 -11.36 -8.47 -24.79
CA THR A 98 -12.56 -8.05 -25.55
C THR A 98 -12.99 -6.59 -25.34
N HIS A 99 -12.44 -5.87 -24.35
CA HIS A 99 -12.70 -4.44 -24.14
C HIS A 99 -11.44 -3.60 -23.90
N PRO A 100 -10.95 -2.89 -24.93
CA PRO A 100 -9.65 -2.21 -24.91
C PRO A 100 -9.48 -1.18 -23.78
N GLN A 101 -10.54 -0.43 -23.43
CA GLN A 101 -10.45 0.68 -22.48
C GLN A 101 -10.44 0.24 -21.01
N THR A 102 -11.10 -0.87 -20.66
CA THR A 102 -11.04 -1.42 -19.29
C THR A 102 -9.76 -2.22 -19.13
N TYR A 103 -9.39 -2.98 -20.16
CA TYR A 103 -8.11 -3.68 -20.26
C TYR A 103 -6.93 -2.72 -20.04
N SER A 104 -6.90 -1.57 -20.72
CA SER A 104 -5.79 -0.61 -20.60
C SER A 104 -5.64 -0.06 -19.19
N LEU A 105 -6.73 0.30 -18.50
CA LEU A 105 -6.66 0.81 -17.13
C LEU A 105 -6.25 -0.27 -16.12
N LEU A 106 -6.73 -1.51 -16.29
CA LEU A 106 -6.34 -2.62 -15.40
C LEU A 106 -4.88 -3.01 -15.63
N SER A 107 -4.43 -3.05 -16.89
CA SER A 107 -3.01 -3.25 -17.23
C SER A 107 -2.13 -2.17 -16.59
N GLU A 108 -2.53 -0.90 -16.70
CA GLU A 108 -1.82 0.21 -16.06
C GLU A 108 -1.81 0.06 -14.54
N TYR A 109 -2.93 -0.33 -13.93
CA TYR A 109 -3.01 -0.60 -12.50
C TYR A 109 -2.02 -1.68 -12.03
N PHE A 110 -1.96 -2.80 -12.73
CA PHE A 110 -1.01 -3.85 -12.37
C PHE A 110 0.44 -3.46 -12.65
N SER A 111 0.71 -2.65 -13.67
CA SER A 111 2.03 -2.09 -13.93
C SER A 111 2.48 -1.16 -12.80
N GLN A 112 1.64 -0.17 -12.43
CA GLN A 112 1.96 0.79 -11.37
C GLN A 112 2.13 0.14 -9.99
N THR A 113 1.34 -0.89 -9.68
CA THR A 113 1.52 -1.66 -8.44
C THR A 113 2.80 -2.50 -8.44
N ALA A 114 3.30 -2.95 -9.59
CA ALA A 114 4.63 -3.58 -9.70
C ALA A 114 5.76 -2.55 -9.49
N GLU A 115 5.68 -1.40 -10.14
CA GLU A 115 6.67 -0.33 -9.99
C GLU A 115 6.77 0.13 -8.52
N ALA A 116 5.63 0.26 -7.84
CA ALA A 116 5.62 0.58 -6.41
C ALA A 116 6.25 -0.53 -5.55
N SER A 117 6.01 -1.80 -5.88
CA SER A 117 6.65 -2.93 -5.19
C SER A 117 8.17 -2.98 -5.39
N LEU A 118 8.63 -2.69 -6.62
CA LEU A 118 10.04 -2.53 -6.93
C LEU A 118 10.67 -1.39 -6.13
N LEU A 119 10.00 -0.24 -6.06
CA LEU A 119 10.44 0.91 -5.27
C LEU A 119 10.59 0.55 -3.78
N CYS A 120 9.60 -0.15 -3.20
CA CYS A 120 9.67 -0.63 -1.82
C CYS A 120 10.88 -1.52 -1.58
N SER A 121 11.20 -2.38 -2.53
CA SER A 121 12.34 -3.29 -2.43
C SER A 121 13.68 -2.56 -2.56
N VAL A 122 13.78 -1.56 -3.43
CA VAL A 122 14.96 -0.69 -3.48
C VAL A 122 15.16 0.04 -2.15
N LEU A 123 14.09 0.48 -1.50
CA LEU A 123 14.15 1.10 -0.16
C LEU A 123 14.57 0.10 0.92
N LEU A 124 14.04 -1.13 0.92
CA LEU A 124 14.48 -2.18 1.85
C LEU A 124 15.99 -2.46 1.73
N LYS A 125 16.53 -2.47 0.50
CA LYS A 125 17.98 -2.59 0.27
C LYS A 125 18.76 -1.44 0.91
N LYS A 126 18.23 -0.21 0.80
CA LYS A 126 18.85 0.98 1.40
C LYS A 126 18.80 0.89 2.93
N VAL A 127 17.68 0.48 3.52
CA VAL A 127 17.54 0.25 4.97
C VAL A 127 18.63 -0.70 5.47
N GLU A 128 18.81 -1.86 4.82
CA GLU A 128 19.79 -2.85 5.28
C GLU A 128 21.24 -2.38 5.13
N SER A 129 21.56 -1.71 4.01
CA SER A 129 22.87 -1.09 3.79
C SER A 129 23.18 -0.03 4.84
N THR A 130 22.20 0.83 5.15
CA THR A 130 22.31 1.85 6.20
C THR A 130 22.52 1.21 7.57
N ARG A 131 21.73 0.20 7.92
CA ARG A 131 21.82 -0.53 9.18
C ARG A 131 23.22 -1.13 9.37
N SER A 132 23.77 -1.75 8.33
CA SER A 132 25.14 -2.29 8.34
C SER A 132 26.20 -1.21 8.58
N LYS A 133 26.12 -0.07 7.87
CA LYS A 133 27.03 1.07 8.08
C LYS A 133 26.93 1.62 9.49
N TYR A 134 25.71 1.77 10.00
CA TYR A 134 25.44 2.36 11.29
C TYR A 134 25.86 1.45 12.46
N LYS A 135 25.68 0.13 12.30
CA LYS A 135 26.21 -0.88 13.24
C LYS A 135 27.74 -0.83 13.30
N SER A 136 28.41 -0.68 12.15
CA SER A 136 29.88 -0.51 12.09
C SER A 136 30.33 0.77 12.78
N LEU A 137 29.59 1.88 12.62
CA LEU A 137 29.86 3.13 13.33
C LEU A 137 29.76 2.93 14.85
N LYS A 138 28.64 2.37 15.33
CA LYS A 138 28.45 2.08 16.76
C LYS A 138 29.56 1.23 17.34
N PHE A 139 29.94 0.15 16.66
CA PHE A 139 31.05 -0.70 17.11
C PHE A 139 32.38 0.08 17.22
N THR A 140 32.62 1.00 16.29
CA THR A 140 33.80 1.87 16.29
C THR A 140 33.78 2.83 17.50
N LEU A 141 32.62 3.40 17.82
CA LEU A 141 32.43 4.28 18.98
C LEU A 141 32.54 3.53 20.32
N ASP A 142 31.94 2.34 20.41
CA ASP A 142 32.01 1.49 21.61
C ASP A 142 33.46 1.04 21.89
N SER A 143 34.26 0.82 20.83
CA SER A 143 35.68 0.46 20.96
C SER A 143 36.51 1.60 21.54
N LEU A 144 36.19 2.84 21.16
CA LEU A 144 36.87 4.04 21.63
C LEU A 144 36.66 4.31 23.13
N GLN A 145 35.51 3.91 23.68
CA GLN A 145 35.22 4.02 25.11
C GLN A 145 35.88 2.93 25.97
N LYS A 146 36.23 1.77 25.36
CA LYS A 146 36.69 0.57 26.08
C LYS A 146 38.21 0.41 26.11
N THR A 147 38.99 1.22 25.39
CA THR A 147 40.45 1.14 25.36
C THR A 147 41.11 2.26 26.17
N PRO A 148 41.29 2.11 27.50
CA PRO A 148 42.13 3.05 28.25
C PRO A 148 43.63 2.68 28.22
N TYR A 149 44.03 1.43 27.91
CA TYR A 149 45.43 0.99 28.02
C TYR A 149 45.82 -0.14 27.03
N SER A 150 46.08 0.19 25.76
CA SER A 150 46.63 -0.76 24.77
C SER A 150 47.91 -0.18 24.15
N HIS A 151 48.98 -1.00 24.05
CA HIS A 151 50.28 -0.65 23.48
C HIS A 151 50.27 -0.39 21.96
N VAL A 152 49.18 -0.72 21.27
CA VAL A 152 48.95 -0.37 19.86
C VAL A 152 47.90 0.72 19.81
N ASP A 153 48.26 1.88 19.27
CA ASP A 153 47.35 3.02 19.10
C ASP A 153 46.25 2.66 18.06
N PRO A 154 44.99 2.39 18.49
CA PRO A 154 43.90 2.06 17.59
C PRO A 154 43.33 3.32 16.90
N MET A 155 43.76 4.52 17.30
CA MET A 155 43.15 5.79 16.92
C MET A 155 43.20 6.07 15.41
N PRO A 156 44.29 5.81 14.67
CA PRO A 156 44.31 6.03 13.22
C PRO A 156 43.25 5.21 12.47
N LYS A 157 42.99 3.97 12.91
CA LYS A 157 41.96 3.10 12.32
C LYS A 157 40.55 3.58 12.65
N ILE A 158 40.33 4.06 13.87
CA ILE A 158 39.05 4.62 14.33
C ILE A 158 38.73 5.90 13.53
N LEU A 159 39.68 6.84 13.47
CA LEU A 159 39.58 8.07 12.70
C LEU A 159 39.25 7.82 11.23
N THR A 160 39.94 6.86 10.60
CA THR A 160 39.70 6.48 9.20
C THR A 160 38.26 5.96 9.00
N ARG A 161 37.73 5.17 9.93
CA ARG A 161 36.36 4.64 9.85
C ARG A 161 35.30 5.74 10.02
N LEU A 162 35.55 6.69 10.91
CA LEU A 162 34.67 7.83 11.15
C LEU A 162 34.65 8.78 9.96
N ALA A 163 35.84 9.10 9.42
CA ALA A 163 35.97 9.90 8.20
C ALA A 163 35.26 9.22 7.02
N LYS A 164 35.40 7.90 6.88
CA LYS A 164 34.65 7.13 5.88
C LYS A 164 33.14 7.21 6.08
N PHE A 165 32.65 7.21 7.32
CA PHE A 165 31.22 7.33 7.61
C PHE A 165 30.67 8.71 7.24
N CYS A 166 31.30 9.81 7.70
CA CYS A 166 30.81 11.16 7.44
C CYS A 166 30.95 11.59 5.98
N ASN A 167 31.90 10.99 5.23
CA ASN A 167 32.06 11.24 3.80
C ASN A 167 31.26 10.26 2.93
N SER A 168 30.55 9.30 3.53
CA SER A 168 29.71 8.39 2.77
C SER A 168 28.44 9.10 2.28
N LEU A 169 28.06 8.84 1.03
CA LEU A 169 26.77 9.30 0.52
C LEU A 169 25.64 8.74 1.36
N ASN A 170 24.73 9.62 1.77
CA ASN A 170 23.49 9.22 2.40
C ASN A 170 22.66 8.42 1.37
N PRO A 171 22.32 7.15 1.64
CA PRO A 171 21.61 6.30 0.68
C PRO A 171 20.15 6.73 0.47
N PHE A 172 19.58 7.52 1.38
CA PHE A 172 18.25 8.10 1.28
C PHE A 172 18.27 9.46 0.59
N VAL A 173 19.39 10.20 0.68
CA VAL A 173 19.63 11.33 -0.21
C VAL A 173 19.60 10.82 -1.63
N SER A 174 18.71 11.44 -2.37
CA SER A 174 18.49 11.07 -3.74
C SER A 174 19.69 11.50 -4.57
N SER A 175 20.37 10.53 -5.18
CA SER A 175 20.86 10.84 -6.53
C SER A 175 19.63 11.34 -7.30
N ALA A 176 19.75 12.40 -8.10
CA ALA A 176 18.60 13.01 -8.77
C ALA A 176 17.63 11.95 -9.36
N SER A 177 18.18 10.86 -9.88
CA SER A 177 17.45 9.69 -10.37
C SER A 177 16.48 9.00 -9.36
N SER A 178 16.83 8.80 -8.09
CA SER A 178 15.96 8.05 -7.16
C SER A 178 14.81 8.85 -6.54
N SER A 179 14.99 10.15 -6.29
CA SER A 179 13.88 11.04 -5.88
C SER A 179 12.92 11.22 -7.03
N ILE A 180 13.45 11.43 -8.25
CA ILE A 180 12.65 11.53 -9.47
C ILE A 180 11.85 10.24 -9.65
N GLN A 181 12.45 9.07 -9.46
CA GLN A 181 11.73 7.79 -9.56
C GLN A 181 10.62 7.65 -8.50
N PHE A 182 10.89 7.98 -7.24
CA PHE A 182 9.87 7.90 -6.17
C PHE A 182 8.69 8.83 -6.47
N HIS A 183 8.96 10.10 -6.78
CA HIS A 183 7.92 11.07 -7.12
C HIS A 183 7.19 10.71 -8.42
N ALA A 184 7.88 10.13 -9.40
CA ALA A 184 7.25 9.65 -10.62
C ALA A 184 6.25 8.53 -10.32
N VAL A 185 6.59 7.54 -9.51
CA VAL A 185 5.66 6.46 -9.10
C VAL A 185 4.45 7.05 -8.36
N GLN A 186 4.66 7.97 -7.43
CA GLN A 186 3.59 8.62 -6.67
C GLN A 186 2.66 9.45 -7.59
N ALA A 187 3.24 10.20 -8.53
CA ALA A 187 2.49 10.99 -9.52
C ALA A 187 1.70 10.10 -10.48
N ASN A 188 2.30 9.01 -10.97
CA ASN A 188 1.66 8.03 -11.83
C ASN A 188 0.49 7.34 -11.12
N CYS A 189 0.67 6.92 -9.86
CA CYS A 189 -0.41 6.37 -9.04
C CYS A 189 -1.55 7.38 -8.85
N SER A 190 -1.23 8.65 -8.59
CA SER A 190 -2.24 9.72 -8.45
C SER A 190 -3.01 9.97 -9.75
N GLN A 191 -2.32 9.94 -10.89
CA GLN A 191 -2.94 10.05 -12.21
C GLN A 191 -3.84 8.84 -12.50
N LEU A 192 -3.34 7.63 -12.25
CA LEU A 192 -4.09 6.39 -12.40
C LEU A 192 -5.36 6.39 -11.54
N LEU A 193 -5.29 6.84 -10.28
CA LEU A 193 -6.46 6.94 -9.41
C LEU A 193 -7.54 7.81 -10.04
N LYS A 194 -7.19 9.01 -10.51
CA LYS A 194 -8.12 9.91 -11.20
C LYS A 194 -8.76 9.23 -12.41
N GLN A 195 -7.98 8.52 -13.22
CA GLN A 195 -8.50 7.80 -14.39
C GLN A 195 -9.45 6.66 -14.00
N LEU A 196 -9.11 5.88 -12.97
CA LEU A 196 -9.94 4.79 -12.44
C LEU A 196 -11.27 5.33 -11.93
N GLU A 197 -11.26 6.40 -11.14
CA GLU A 197 -12.46 7.02 -10.56
C GLU A 197 -13.37 7.61 -11.64
N LEU A 198 -12.80 8.41 -12.55
CA LEU A 198 -13.54 8.98 -13.68
C LEU A 198 -14.20 7.87 -14.52
N ARG A 199 -13.46 6.78 -14.77
CA ARG A 199 -13.98 5.67 -15.56
C ARG A 199 -15.05 4.88 -14.81
N ARG A 200 -14.85 4.61 -13.52
CA ARG A 200 -15.82 3.98 -12.64
C ARG A 200 -17.13 4.76 -12.64
N ASP A 201 -17.07 6.08 -12.48
CA ASP A 201 -18.25 6.91 -12.36
C ASP A 201 -19.01 7.03 -13.69
N LYS A 202 -18.29 7.10 -14.82
CA LYS A 202 -18.87 6.99 -16.17
C LYS A 202 -19.57 5.64 -16.39
N THR A 203 -18.96 4.54 -15.95
CA THR A 203 -19.53 3.19 -16.03
C THR A 203 -20.79 3.06 -15.17
N ARG A 204 -20.77 3.58 -13.93
CA ARG A 204 -21.95 3.64 -13.05
C ARG A 204 -23.08 4.48 -13.63
N ALA A 205 -22.77 5.63 -14.22
CA ALA A 205 -23.76 6.48 -14.86
C ALA A 205 -24.47 5.75 -16.03
N LYS A 206 -23.70 5.08 -16.88
CA LYS A 206 -24.24 4.23 -17.96
C LYS A 206 -25.12 3.10 -17.42
N LEU A 207 -24.69 2.43 -16.34
CA LEU A 207 -25.46 1.35 -15.71
C LEU A 207 -26.79 1.86 -15.15
N ARG A 208 -26.76 3.01 -14.46
CA ARG A 208 -27.97 3.67 -13.96
C ARG A 208 -28.92 4.04 -15.09
N LEU A 209 -28.42 4.57 -16.19
CA LEU A 209 -29.23 4.90 -17.37
C LEU A 209 -29.90 3.66 -17.95
N MET A 210 -29.14 2.57 -18.13
CA MET A 210 -29.68 1.33 -18.67
C MET A 210 -30.72 0.69 -17.75
N ASN A 211 -30.50 0.74 -16.43
CA ASN A 211 -31.47 0.28 -15.45
C ASN A 211 -32.75 1.13 -15.46
N LYS A 212 -32.65 2.45 -15.69
CA LYS A 212 -33.82 3.32 -15.86
C LYS A 212 -34.59 2.99 -17.14
N LEU A 213 -33.89 2.79 -18.27
CA LEU A 213 -34.51 2.40 -19.54
C LEU A 213 -35.21 1.04 -19.43
N LYS A 214 -34.60 0.07 -18.74
CA LYS A 214 -35.20 -1.25 -18.48
C LYS A 214 -36.49 -1.12 -17.67
N ARG A 215 -36.50 -0.29 -16.62
CA ARG A 215 -37.71 -0.02 -15.82
C ARG A 215 -38.79 0.65 -16.65
N GLY A 216 -38.44 1.65 -17.45
CA GLY A 216 -39.39 2.35 -18.33
C GLY A 216 -39.98 1.42 -19.41
N SER A 217 -39.15 0.58 -20.03
CA SER A 217 -39.60 -0.41 -21.02
C SER A 217 -40.52 -1.46 -20.40
N ALA A 218 -40.23 -1.95 -19.19
CA ALA A 218 -41.12 -2.88 -18.49
C ALA A 218 -42.50 -2.27 -18.23
N VAL A 219 -42.55 -1.00 -17.78
CA VAL A 219 -43.81 -0.27 -17.59
C VAL A 219 -44.56 -0.11 -18.92
N PHE A 220 -43.87 0.23 -19.99
CA PHE A 220 -44.47 0.35 -21.33
C PHE A 220 -45.02 -0.99 -21.84
N LEU A 221 -44.29 -2.09 -21.67
CA LEU A 221 -44.76 -3.43 -22.07
C LEU A 221 -45.99 -3.88 -21.28
N VAL A 222 -46.05 -3.60 -19.97
CA VAL A 222 -47.24 -3.87 -19.15
C VAL A 222 -48.43 -3.03 -19.65
N ALA A 223 -48.23 -1.74 -19.91
CA ALA A 223 -49.30 -0.89 -20.45
C ALA A 223 -49.78 -1.37 -21.84
N LEU A 224 -48.85 -1.68 -22.74
CA LEU A 224 -49.16 -2.17 -24.09
C LEU A 224 -49.89 -3.51 -24.06
N THR A 225 -49.49 -4.44 -23.20
CA THR A 225 -50.18 -5.75 -23.07
C THR A 225 -51.59 -5.58 -22.51
N VAL A 226 -51.79 -4.75 -21.48
CA VAL A 226 -53.14 -4.41 -20.99
C VAL A 226 -53.99 -3.82 -22.12
N SER A 227 -53.48 -2.83 -22.85
CA SER A 227 -54.21 -2.25 -23.99
C SER A 227 -54.49 -3.25 -25.11
N LEU A 228 -53.53 -4.12 -25.44
CA LEU A 228 -53.67 -5.10 -26.51
C LEU A 228 -54.58 -6.26 -26.12
N THR A 229 -54.65 -6.67 -24.84
CA THR A 229 -55.64 -7.66 -24.38
C THR A 229 -57.07 -7.18 -24.56
N ILE A 230 -57.33 -5.87 -24.43
CA ILE A 230 -58.64 -5.26 -24.72
C ILE A 230 -58.97 -5.36 -26.23
N ILE A 231 -57.97 -5.25 -27.10
CA ILE A 231 -58.11 -5.27 -28.57
C ILE A 231 -58.12 -6.71 -29.13
N VAL A 232 -57.41 -7.64 -28.52
CA VAL A 232 -57.37 -9.05 -28.94
C VAL A 232 -58.66 -9.78 -28.56
N ALA A 233 -59.35 -9.33 -27.50
CA ALA A 233 -60.73 -9.76 -27.23
C ALA A 233 -61.71 -9.42 -28.37
N THR A 234 -61.36 -8.49 -29.28
CA THR A 234 -62.18 -8.09 -30.43
C THR A 234 -61.66 -8.55 -31.80
N HIS A 235 -60.37 -8.86 -31.99
CA HIS A 235 -59.85 -9.37 -33.27
C HIS A 235 -58.79 -10.48 -33.12
N ALA A 236 -59.07 -11.64 -33.74
CA ALA A 236 -58.40 -12.94 -33.51
C ALA A 236 -57.05 -13.16 -34.22
N LEU A 237 -56.33 -12.14 -34.67
CA LEU A 237 -55.11 -12.35 -35.47
C LEU A 237 -54.02 -11.32 -35.18
N ALA A 238 -53.17 -11.58 -34.16
CA ALA A 238 -51.85 -10.94 -34.06
C ALA A 238 -50.95 -11.63 -33.01
N LEU A 239 -50.47 -12.84 -33.30
CA LEU A 239 -49.48 -13.55 -32.47
C LEU A 239 -48.01 -13.34 -32.90
N LEU A 240 -47.72 -12.28 -33.67
CA LEU A 240 -46.42 -12.09 -34.34
C LEU A 240 -45.55 -10.94 -33.78
N VAL A 241 -45.69 -10.59 -32.49
CA VAL A 241 -44.90 -9.47 -31.89
C VAL A 241 -43.92 -9.94 -30.80
N ALA A 242 -44.00 -11.20 -30.36
CA ALA A 242 -43.21 -11.67 -29.21
C ALA A 242 -41.70 -11.91 -29.50
N ALA A 243 -41.32 -12.26 -30.74
CA ALA A 243 -39.95 -12.70 -31.05
C ALA A 243 -38.87 -11.57 -31.02
N PRO A 244 -39.11 -10.35 -31.55
CA PRO A 244 -38.11 -9.28 -31.49
C PRO A 244 -37.84 -8.74 -30.09
N ILE A 245 -38.85 -8.79 -29.20
CA ILE A 245 -38.79 -8.24 -27.84
C ILE A 245 -37.87 -9.09 -26.94
N VAL A 246 -37.92 -10.42 -27.08
CA VAL A 246 -37.11 -11.35 -26.28
C VAL A 246 -35.61 -11.24 -26.62
N MET A 247 -35.28 -11.05 -27.90
CA MET A 247 -33.88 -10.86 -28.32
C MET A 247 -33.31 -9.53 -27.83
N ALA A 248 -34.04 -8.41 -27.97
CA ALA A 248 -33.59 -7.10 -27.48
C ALA A 248 -33.39 -7.06 -25.96
N ALA A 249 -34.27 -7.71 -25.20
CA ALA A 249 -34.16 -7.82 -23.74
C ALA A 249 -32.92 -8.62 -23.29
N SER A 250 -32.57 -9.68 -24.02
CA SER A 250 -31.42 -10.55 -23.73
C SER A 250 -30.08 -9.83 -23.93
N PHE A 251 -29.94 -9.05 -25.01
CA PHE A 251 -28.74 -8.23 -25.27
C PHE A 251 -28.56 -7.09 -24.25
N GLN A 252 -29.64 -6.42 -23.84
CA GLN A 252 -29.58 -5.39 -22.80
C GLN A 252 -29.22 -5.96 -21.42
N PHE A 253 -29.69 -7.17 -21.10
CA PHE A 253 -29.40 -7.80 -19.81
C PHE A 253 -27.94 -8.24 -19.68
N ALA A 254 -27.39 -8.89 -20.72
CA ALA A 254 -25.97 -9.27 -20.76
C ALA A 254 -25.04 -8.05 -20.63
N SER A 255 -25.40 -6.93 -21.27
CA SER A 255 -24.67 -5.66 -21.17
C SER A 255 -24.69 -5.07 -19.75
N SER A 256 -25.78 -5.22 -19.00
CA SER A 256 -25.91 -4.65 -17.64
C SER A 256 -25.02 -5.34 -16.61
N LYS A 257 -24.97 -6.68 -16.62
CA LYS A 257 -24.11 -7.47 -15.74
C LYS A 257 -22.65 -7.17 -15.99
N LYS A 258 -22.25 -7.10 -17.26
CA LYS A 258 -20.89 -6.76 -17.68
C LYS A 258 -20.46 -5.37 -17.20
N LEU A 259 -21.35 -4.39 -17.34
CA LEU A 259 -21.09 -3.02 -16.90
C LEU A 259 -21.02 -2.89 -15.37
N ALA A 260 -21.81 -3.69 -14.64
CA ALA A 260 -21.73 -3.78 -13.18
C ALA A 260 -20.40 -4.37 -12.71
N SER A 261 -19.99 -5.49 -13.32
CA SER A 261 -18.67 -6.12 -13.11
C SER A 261 -17.52 -5.14 -13.32
N TRP A 262 -17.51 -4.39 -14.44
CA TRP A 262 -16.46 -3.39 -14.66
C TRP A 262 -16.47 -2.26 -13.65
N SER A 263 -17.66 -1.83 -13.22
CA SER A 263 -17.73 -0.85 -12.15
C SER A 263 -17.14 -1.39 -10.86
N ALA A 264 -17.28 -2.68 -10.56
CA ALA A 264 -16.69 -3.30 -9.38
C ALA A 264 -15.17 -3.43 -9.53
N GLN A 265 -14.67 -3.92 -10.67
CA GLN A 265 -13.23 -4.00 -10.96
C GLN A 265 -12.53 -2.63 -10.81
N LEU A 266 -13.11 -1.59 -11.41
CA LEU A 266 -12.57 -0.23 -11.32
C LEU A 266 -12.67 0.36 -9.91
N ASP A 267 -13.70 0.01 -9.14
CA ASP A 267 -13.84 0.46 -7.75
C ASP A 267 -12.82 -0.19 -6.82
N ILE A 268 -12.60 -1.50 -6.97
CA ILE A 268 -11.57 -2.23 -6.21
C ILE A 268 -10.18 -1.70 -6.58
N ALA A 269 -9.88 -1.54 -7.87
CA ALA A 269 -8.62 -0.98 -8.33
C ALA A 269 -8.41 0.45 -7.79
N ALA A 270 -9.43 1.32 -7.86
CA ALA A 270 -9.35 2.68 -7.32
C ALA A 270 -9.07 2.69 -5.81
N LYS A 271 -9.76 1.85 -5.03
CA LYS A 271 -9.51 1.69 -3.59
C LYS A 271 -8.08 1.22 -3.32
N GLY A 272 -7.61 0.22 -4.07
CA GLY A 272 -6.23 -0.27 -3.97
C GLY A 272 -5.20 0.81 -4.28
N THR A 273 -5.40 1.57 -5.36
CA THR A 273 -4.50 2.69 -5.74
C THR A 273 -4.54 3.81 -4.70
N TYR A 274 -5.70 4.12 -4.12
CA TYR A 274 -5.82 5.11 -3.05
C TYR A 274 -4.99 4.70 -1.83
N ILE A 275 -5.12 3.46 -1.36
CA ILE A 275 -4.36 2.97 -0.20
C ILE A 275 -2.86 2.99 -0.53
N LEU A 276 -2.46 2.54 -1.72
CA LEU A 276 -1.06 2.60 -2.17
C LEU A 276 -0.49 4.02 -2.12
N ILE A 277 -1.23 5.03 -2.56
CA ILE A 277 -0.78 6.43 -2.48
C ILE A 277 -0.55 6.84 -1.02
N ARG A 278 -1.43 6.43 -0.09
CA ARG A 278 -1.28 6.73 1.35
C ARG A 278 -0.07 6.02 1.98
N ASP A 279 0.19 4.78 1.57
CA ASP A 279 1.38 4.05 1.99
C ASP A 279 2.66 4.74 1.48
N LEU A 280 2.67 5.16 0.21
CA LEU A 280 3.79 5.91 -0.39
C LEU A 280 3.99 7.28 0.28
N ASP A 281 2.92 8.01 0.62
CA ASP A 281 3.02 9.27 1.37
C ASP A 281 3.69 9.06 2.73
N THR A 282 3.32 7.98 3.43
CA THR A 282 3.85 7.63 4.75
C THR A 282 5.32 7.25 4.63
N ILE A 283 5.67 6.37 3.69
CA ILE A 283 7.05 5.96 3.40
C ILE A 283 7.90 7.18 3.05
N SER A 284 7.40 8.10 2.21
CA SER A 284 8.11 9.32 1.82
C SER A 284 8.51 10.17 3.04
N ARG A 285 7.59 10.34 3.99
CA ARG A 285 7.84 11.07 5.23
C ARG A 285 8.88 10.38 6.11
N LEU A 286 8.83 9.06 6.22
CA LEU A 286 9.81 8.27 6.99
C LEU A 286 11.21 8.33 6.36
N VAL A 287 11.29 8.25 5.03
CA VAL A 287 12.54 8.42 4.29
C VAL A 287 13.10 9.83 4.49
N GLY A 288 12.25 10.87 4.48
CA GLY A 288 12.66 12.25 4.80
C GLY A 288 13.27 12.36 6.19
N ARG A 289 12.57 11.86 7.22
CA ARG A 289 13.07 11.85 8.62
C ARG A 289 14.42 11.13 8.76
N LEU A 290 14.57 9.96 8.13
CA LEU A 290 15.82 9.20 8.13
C LEU A 290 16.94 9.92 7.37
N THR A 291 16.59 10.70 6.34
CA THR A 291 17.55 11.51 5.59
C THR A 291 18.13 12.57 6.51
N ASP A 292 17.27 13.35 7.15
CA ASP A 292 17.65 14.43 8.06
C ASP A 292 18.48 13.90 9.24
N GLU A 293 18.01 12.85 9.92
CA GLU A 293 18.70 12.26 11.08
C GLU A 293 20.09 11.71 10.70
N LEU A 294 20.23 11.10 9.51
CA LEU A 294 21.54 10.62 9.05
C LEU A 294 22.48 11.77 8.69
N GLU A 295 21.99 12.84 8.08
CA GLU A 295 22.78 14.05 7.81
C GLU A 295 23.25 14.71 9.10
N ASP A 296 22.39 14.82 10.11
CA ASP A 296 22.73 15.32 11.45
C ASP A 296 23.81 14.46 12.12
N LEU A 297 23.68 13.13 12.07
CA LEU A 297 24.69 12.20 12.58
C LEU A 297 26.03 12.37 11.86
N GLN A 298 26.03 12.53 10.54
CA GLN A 298 27.24 12.78 9.76
C GLN A 298 27.87 14.14 10.11
N ALA A 299 27.06 15.17 10.35
CA ALA A 299 27.53 16.49 10.76
C ALA A 299 28.19 16.45 12.15
N ILE A 300 27.60 15.73 13.12
CA ILE A 300 28.18 15.55 14.46
C ILE A 300 29.55 14.85 14.36
N VAL A 301 29.64 13.76 13.58
CA VAL A 301 30.90 13.03 13.39
C VAL A 301 31.96 13.91 12.70
N ARG A 302 31.56 14.66 11.67
CA ARG A 302 32.46 15.57 10.93
C ARG A 302 33.00 16.68 11.84
N PHE A 303 32.11 17.34 12.58
CA PHE A 303 32.49 18.38 13.55
C PHE A 303 33.47 17.87 14.60
N TRP A 304 33.28 16.63 15.07
CA TRP A 304 34.19 16.02 16.02
C TRP A 304 35.57 15.71 15.41
N LEU A 305 35.63 15.21 14.17
CA LEU A 305 36.88 14.97 13.46
C LEU A 305 37.67 16.26 13.19
N GLU A 306 36.97 17.36 12.87
CA GLU A 306 37.60 18.67 12.60
C GLU A 306 38.18 19.33 13.86
N ARG A 307 37.60 19.07 15.05
CA ARG A 307 38.07 19.65 16.32
C ARG A 307 39.19 18.86 17.00
N GLY A 308 39.26 17.54 16.85
CA GLY A 308 40.20 16.70 17.61
C GLY A 308 41.58 16.57 16.98
N GLY A 309 42.25 17.68 16.70
CA GLY A 309 43.57 17.72 16.04
C GLY A 309 44.68 16.90 16.72
N ASP A 310 44.53 16.56 18.01
CA ASP A 310 45.36 15.61 18.74
C ASP A 310 44.55 14.34 19.07
N PRO A 311 45.01 13.12 18.67
CA PRO A 311 44.39 11.84 19.02
C PRO A 311 44.06 11.67 20.51
N VAL A 312 44.90 12.22 21.41
CA VAL A 312 44.68 12.15 22.87
C VAL A 312 43.50 13.02 23.29
N GLN A 313 43.37 14.20 22.69
CA GLN A 313 42.29 15.15 22.95
C GLN A 313 40.96 14.63 22.38
N LEU A 314 41.01 13.97 21.23
CA LEU A 314 39.88 13.28 20.63
C LEU A 314 39.40 12.12 21.51
N GLN A 315 40.31 11.36 22.13
CA GLN A 315 39.99 10.27 23.05
C GLN A 315 39.38 10.77 24.36
N LEU A 316 39.88 11.88 24.92
CA LEU A 316 39.23 12.55 26.06
C LEU A 316 37.82 13.02 25.71
N GLN A 317 37.64 13.65 24.55
CA GLN A 317 36.35 14.17 24.10
C GLN A 317 35.35 13.05 23.73
N ALA A 318 35.86 11.90 23.27
CA ALA A 318 35.07 10.70 22.99
C ALA A 318 34.48 10.05 24.25
N SER A 319 35.06 10.30 25.43
CA SER A 319 34.49 9.86 26.71
C SER A 319 33.34 10.76 27.21
N GLY A 320 33.13 11.92 26.57
CA GLY A 320 32.19 12.96 26.99
C GLY A 320 30.87 13.02 26.19
N GLU A 321 30.36 14.24 26.08
CA GLU A 321 29.02 14.58 25.55
C GLU A 321 28.77 14.10 24.11
N VAL A 322 29.79 14.06 23.26
CA VAL A 322 29.65 13.65 21.84
C VAL A 322 29.24 12.18 21.71
N ALA A 323 29.88 11.28 22.48
CA ALA A 323 29.53 9.87 22.44
C ALA A 323 28.16 9.60 23.09
N ARG A 324 27.78 10.41 24.10
CA ARG A 324 26.43 10.39 24.68
C ARG A 324 25.37 10.78 23.65
N GLN A 325 25.59 11.85 22.91
CA GLN A 325 24.68 12.31 21.84
C GLN A 325 24.58 11.29 20.70
N LEU A 326 25.72 10.77 20.21
CA LEU A 326 25.73 9.73 19.18
C LEU A 326 24.99 8.46 19.62
N LYS A 327 25.12 8.05 20.89
CA LYS A 327 24.40 6.89 21.43
C LYS A 327 22.90 7.13 21.55
N LYS A 328 22.48 8.34 21.93
CA LYS A 328 21.05 8.73 21.98
C LYS A 328 20.45 8.70 20.57
N ASN A 329 21.11 9.35 19.61
CA ASN A 329 20.68 9.39 18.23
C ASN A 329 20.70 7.98 17.61
N TYR A 330 21.57 7.08 18.08
CA TYR A 330 21.57 5.68 17.65
C TYR A 330 20.30 4.92 17.93
N ALA A 331 19.76 5.04 19.15
CA ALA A 331 18.52 4.36 19.48
C ALA A 331 17.37 4.89 18.61
N SER A 332 17.27 6.22 18.48
CA SER A 332 16.27 6.91 17.65
C SER A 332 16.36 6.49 16.18
N PHE A 333 17.56 6.53 15.59
CA PHE A 333 17.75 6.19 14.19
C PHE A 333 17.49 4.70 13.90
N ALA A 334 17.87 3.81 14.82
CA ALA A 334 17.56 2.39 14.69
C ALA A 334 16.05 2.13 14.72
N GLU A 335 15.32 2.81 15.61
CA GLU A 335 13.85 2.74 15.68
C GLU A 335 13.20 3.28 14.40
N GLN A 336 13.67 4.40 13.86
CA GLN A 336 13.18 4.94 12.59
C GLN A 336 13.44 4.00 11.39
N LEU A 337 14.57 3.30 11.38
CA LEU A 337 14.86 2.29 10.35
C LEU A 337 13.91 1.09 10.45
N ASP A 338 13.59 0.65 11.67
CA ASP A 338 12.63 -0.43 11.91
C ASP A 338 11.20 0.03 11.54
N GLU A 339 10.81 1.27 11.85
CA GLU A 339 9.53 1.88 11.44
C GLU A 339 9.39 1.91 9.91
N LEU A 340 10.43 2.35 9.19
CA LEU A 340 10.43 2.35 7.72
C LEU A 340 10.32 0.93 7.16
N GLU A 341 11.09 -0.02 7.69
CA GLU A 341 11.07 -1.42 7.26
C GLU A 341 9.68 -2.05 7.42
N GLU A 342 9.01 -1.80 8.55
CA GLU A 342 7.65 -2.24 8.81
C GLU A 342 6.65 -1.67 7.78
N HIS A 343 6.71 -0.37 7.52
CA HIS A 343 5.82 0.27 6.54
C HIS A 343 6.08 -0.20 5.10
N LEU A 344 7.31 -0.57 4.76
CA LEU A 344 7.64 -1.17 3.46
C LEU A 344 7.01 -2.56 3.32
N TYR A 345 7.03 -3.39 4.37
CA TYR A 345 6.34 -4.67 4.36
C TYR A 345 4.81 -4.52 4.29
N LEU A 346 4.24 -3.58 5.06
CA LEU A 346 2.82 -3.27 4.99
C LEU A 346 2.38 -2.88 3.58
N CYS A 347 3.09 -1.93 2.96
CA CYS A 347 2.81 -1.50 1.60
C CYS A 347 2.82 -2.69 0.62
N PHE A 348 3.80 -3.57 0.74
CA PHE A 348 3.88 -4.78 -0.08
C PHE A 348 2.68 -5.71 0.10
N MET A 349 2.28 -5.98 1.35
CA MET A 349 1.11 -6.82 1.65
C MET A 349 -0.18 -6.18 1.13
N THR A 350 -0.33 -4.86 1.27
CA THR A 350 -1.46 -4.10 0.74
C THR A 350 -1.52 -4.18 -0.79
N ILE A 351 -0.37 -4.04 -1.47
CA ILE A 351 -0.26 -4.20 -2.92
C ILE A 351 -0.78 -5.58 -3.34
N ASN A 352 -0.26 -6.66 -2.75
CA ASN A 352 -0.66 -8.02 -3.09
C ASN A 352 -2.15 -8.28 -2.84
N ARG A 353 -2.65 -7.82 -1.69
CA ARG A 353 -4.07 -7.93 -1.35
C ARG A 353 -4.93 -7.22 -2.38
N ALA A 354 -4.57 -5.98 -2.75
CA ALA A 354 -5.31 -5.21 -3.73
C ALA A 354 -5.29 -5.87 -5.12
N ARG A 355 -4.12 -6.35 -5.58
CA ARG A 355 -3.97 -7.07 -6.85
C ARG A 355 -4.83 -8.34 -6.90
N ASN A 356 -4.81 -9.13 -5.83
CA ASN A 356 -5.62 -10.35 -5.71
C ASN A 356 -7.13 -10.06 -5.73
N LEU A 357 -7.59 -8.99 -5.06
CA LEU A 357 -9.00 -8.59 -5.11
C LEU A 357 -9.44 -8.21 -6.53
N VAL A 358 -8.58 -7.49 -7.27
CA VAL A 358 -8.87 -7.12 -8.67
C VAL A 358 -8.93 -8.37 -9.55
N ILE A 359 -7.98 -9.30 -9.45
CA ILE A 359 -8.03 -10.57 -10.20
C ILE A 359 -9.27 -11.39 -9.84
N THR A 360 -9.58 -11.52 -8.56
CA THR A 360 -10.76 -12.27 -8.09
C THR A 360 -12.03 -11.71 -8.74
N GLU A 361 -12.17 -10.38 -8.77
CA GLU A 361 -13.31 -9.76 -9.43
C GLU A 361 -13.31 -9.99 -10.95
N ILE A 362 -12.14 -9.96 -11.60
CA ILE A 362 -12.01 -10.29 -13.04
C ILE A 362 -12.49 -11.72 -13.31
N MET A 363 -12.06 -12.69 -12.51
CA MET A 363 -12.40 -14.11 -12.67
C MET A 363 -13.88 -14.38 -12.40
N ASN A 364 -14.44 -13.80 -11.33
CA ASN A 364 -15.86 -13.90 -11.01
C ASN A 364 -16.76 -13.28 -12.09
N SER A 365 -16.25 -12.28 -12.80
CA SER A 365 -16.94 -11.63 -13.90
C SER A 365 -16.95 -12.44 -15.20
N GLY A 366 -16.00 -13.36 -15.39
CA GLY A 366 -15.83 -14.17 -16.59
C GLY A 366 -16.68 -15.44 -16.64
N HIS A 367 -17.14 -15.94 -15.48
CA HIS A 367 -17.97 -17.14 -15.37
C HIS A 367 -19.33 -16.87 -14.73
N PRO A 368 -20.43 -16.74 -15.51
CA PRO A 368 -21.74 -16.47 -14.94
C PRO A 368 -22.37 -17.63 -14.15
N ASN A 369 -21.71 -18.79 -14.03
CA ASN A 369 -22.35 -20.04 -13.55
C ASN A 369 -21.42 -21.07 -12.87
N SER A 370 -20.24 -20.72 -12.38
CA SER A 370 -19.41 -21.65 -11.61
C SER A 370 -19.20 -21.15 -10.19
N ALA A 371 -19.44 -22.03 -9.22
CA ALA A 371 -19.15 -21.85 -7.79
C ALA A 371 -17.72 -21.32 -7.56
N PRO A 372 -17.42 -20.73 -6.40
CA PRO A 372 -16.13 -20.11 -6.14
C PRO A 372 -15.02 -21.15 -6.32
N TYR A 373 -14.18 -20.97 -7.34
CA TYR A 373 -12.97 -21.76 -7.47
C TYR A 373 -12.01 -21.35 -6.36
N LEU A 374 -11.95 -22.17 -5.31
CA LEU A 374 -10.78 -22.28 -4.48
C LEU A 374 -9.62 -22.67 -5.41
N LEU A 375 -8.70 -21.74 -5.64
CA LEU A 375 -7.45 -22.06 -6.32
C LEU A 375 -6.71 -23.15 -5.53
N PRO A 376 -6.15 -24.18 -6.19
CA PRO A 376 -5.29 -25.13 -5.51
C PRO A 376 -4.04 -24.37 -5.02
N LYS A 377 -3.71 -24.53 -3.74
CA LYS A 377 -2.36 -24.29 -3.25
C LYS A 377 -1.48 -25.38 -3.87
N GLU A 378 -0.69 -25.02 -4.89
CA GLU A 378 0.49 -25.79 -5.29
C GLU A 378 1.73 -25.30 -4.53
#